data_AF-A0A7C5G6Q6-F1
#
_entry.id   AF-A0A7C5G6Q6-F1
#
_cell.length_a   1.000
_cell.length_b   1.000
_cell.length_c   1.000
_cell.angle_alpha   90.00
_cell.angle_beta   90.00
_cell.angle_gamma   90.00
#
_symmetry.space_group_name_H-M   'P 1'
#
loop_
_entity.id
_entity.type
_entity.pdbx_description
1 polymer ?
#
loop_
_entity_poly.entity_id
_entity_poly.type
_entity_poly.pdbx_seq_one_letter_code
_entity_poly.pdbx_strand_id
1 'polypeptide(L)'
;MNAPRITREWLDQWKGITVEDMVPGAAYQLVFTLKGLARYVLEPGILNKAADYLGKLPLKVSPRSSEWFQPGELECRIGSCWALLANLERERYPWLRSGFILPLQWKSGCPHHPHLPRKLLEVADDVIYRLKEQKGIPEDRSWGLHPDPRLNLDGVDLSEIDWEFESAWVSLAGGLFLAGWQGVPRAGIFASAGFGEDGIKQVDGLVEKAEAVVELLDRRRFTSAQLFVCESQAKELRSHLEAKNFAGLEVAELPAGKNTIKEILKEYLYALEVPPDKDAPQERRGEYFLRIPSRREAQTYYRGHIFPDVVCKLQEKCRENNVEITHLVSVPSLGYSITELLIAGLQVRKLLLIVVQEDSKKPKSPSMEKERERLQREFPHLEEISLVKIRLSCSEDRDELLRQLRDSCKDFLENVDPRRVAFDLTSGPKMLTLLLYDCCPPGAVALCVMTDFDEETRRPQPFTEVFYFWRKE
;
A
#
# COMPACT_ATOMS: atom_id res chain seq x y z
N MET A 1 38.63 -18.05 1.29
CA MET A 1 38.21 -19.00 2.35
C MET A 1 36.80 -19.40 2.04
N ASN A 2 36.49 -20.70 1.97
CA ASN A 2 35.13 -21.18 1.71
C ASN A 2 34.22 -20.80 2.89
N ALA A 3 32.99 -20.39 2.60
CA ALA A 3 32.00 -20.14 3.64
C ALA A 3 31.74 -21.45 4.43
N PRO A 4 31.68 -21.42 5.77
CA PRO A 4 31.21 -22.57 6.53
C PRO A 4 29.82 -22.96 6.05
N ARG A 5 29.65 -24.24 5.73
CA ARG A 5 28.38 -24.82 5.34
C ARG A 5 27.64 -25.32 6.59
N ILE A 6 26.44 -24.82 6.78
CA ILE A 6 25.56 -25.19 7.87
C ILE A 6 24.71 -26.37 7.38
N THR A 7 25.14 -27.57 7.75
CA THR A 7 24.44 -28.82 7.43
C THR A 7 23.63 -29.30 8.63
N ARG A 8 22.82 -30.36 8.43
CA ARG A 8 22.15 -31.03 9.54
C ARG A 8 23.14 -31.63 10.53
N GLU A 9 24.26 -32.21 10.07
CA GLU A 9 25.27 -32.73 11.00
C GLU A 9 25.89 -31.62 11.83
N TRP A 10 26.09 -30.42 11.26
CA TRP A 10 26.57 -29.26 12.01
C TRP A 10 25.57 -28.84 13.09
N LEU A 11 24.26 -28.81 12.79
CA LEU A 11 23.23 -28.50 13.79
C LEU A 11 23.19 -29.54 14.92
N ASP A 12 23.35 -30.83 14.57
CA ASP A 12 23.32 -31.93 15.52
C ASP A 12 24.49 -31.93 16.52
N GLN A 13 25.60 -31.22 16.23
CA GLN A 13 26.67 -30.98 17.22
C GLN A 13 26.20 -30.17 18.43
N TRP A 14 25.11 -29.41 18.26
CA TRP A 14 24.53 -28.54 19.28
C TRP A 14 23.21 -29.09 19.85
N LYS A 15 22.86 -30.34 19.51
CA LYS A 15 21.58 -30.96 19.88
C LYS A 15 21.43 -31.05 21.40
N GLY A 16 20.26 -30.65 21.90
CA GLY A 16 19.88 -30.71 23.31
C GLY A 16 20.59 -29.70 24.22
N ILE A 17 21.51 -28.88 23.69
CA ILE A 17 22.21 -27.87 24.49
C ILE A 17 21.29 -26.68 24.72
N THR A 18 20.86 -26.49 25.96
CA THR A 18 20.00 -25.38 26.38
C THR A 18 20.75 -24.05 26.42
N VAL A 19 20.00 -22.95 26.56
CA VAL A 19 20.60 -21.62 26.77
C VAL A 19 21.45 -21.60 28.03
N GLU A 20 21.00 -22.26 29.09
CA GLU A 20 21.64 -22.34 30.40
C GLU A 20 22.95 -23.14 30.34
N ASP A 21 22.94 -24.28 29.66
CA ASP A 21 24.08 -25.20 29.56
C ASP A 21 25.17 -24.73 28.59
N MET A 22 24.84 -23.84 27.64
CA MET A 22 25.80 -23.32 26.67
C MET A 22 26.91 -22.51 27.35
N VAL A 23 28.16 -22.96 27.22
CA VAL A 23 29.32 -22.22 27.76
C VAL A 23 29.64 -20.97 26.92
N PRO A 24 30.11 -19.86 27.53
CA PRO A 24 30.27 -18.57 26.81
C PRO A 24 31.16 -18.61 25.56
N GLY A 25 32.26 -19.38 25.60
CA GLY A 25 33.14 -19.54 24.43
C GLY A 25 32.48 -20.28 23.27
N ALA A 26 31.62 -21.26 23.57
CA ALA A 26 30.86 -22.00 22.57
C ALA A 26 29.72 -21.14 21.99
N ALA A 27 29.03 -20.35 22.83
CA ALA A 27 28.08 -19.34 22.37
C ALA A 27 28.74 -18.32 21.43
N TYR A 28 29.94 -17.84 21.75
CA TYR A 28 30.72 -16.98 20.88
C TYR A 28 31.05 -17.64 19.53
N GLN A 29 31.51 -18.90 19.54
CA GLN A 29 31.79 -19.65 18.31
C GLN A 29 30.53 -19.80 17.45
N LEU A 30 29.38 -20.06 18.07
CA LEU A 30 28.09 -20.20 17.38
C LEU A 30 27.69 -18.90 16.68
N VAL A 31 27.72 -17.77 17.40
CA VAL A 31 27.44 -16.44 16.83
C VAL A 31 28.42 -16.10 15.71
N PHE A 32 29.71 -16.36 15.91
CA PHE A 32 30.75 -16.07 14.91
C PHE A 32 30.58 -16.91 13.64
N THR A 33 30.15 -18.16 13.78
CA THR A 33 29.90 -19.06 12.64
C THR A 33 28.67 -18.65 11.87
N LEU A 34 27.57 -18.31 12.56
CA LEU A 34 26.31 -17.89 11.94
C LEU A 34 26.31 -16.42 11.47
N LYS A 35 27.30 -15.61 11.91
CA LYS A 35 27.47 -14.21 11.50
C LYS A 35 26.19 -13.40 11.68
N GLY A 36 25.75 -12.71 10.62
CA GLY A 36 24.57 -11.87 10.66
C GLY A 36 23.27 -12.65 10.88
N LEU A 37 23.23 -13.96 10.60
CA LEU A 37 22.07 -14.82 10.86
C LEU A 37 21.83 -15.02 12.35
N ALA A 38 22.90 -15.03 13.16
CA ALA A 38 22.86 -15.32 14.60
C ALA A 38 21.82 -14.49 15.33
N ARG A 39 21.76 -13.18 15.06
CA ARG A 39 20.86 -12.24 15.73
C ARG A 39 19.37 -12.50 15.47
N TYR A 40 19.06 -13.24 14.42
CA TYR A 40 17.68 -13.56 14.04
C TYR A 40 17.28 -14.96 14.51
N VAL A 41 18.19 -15.94 14.50
CA VAL A 41 17.84 -17.35 14.76
C VAL A 41 18.19 -17.83 16.16
N LEU A 42 19.14 -17.20 16.86
CA LEU A 42 19.57 -17.63 18.19
C LEU A 42 18.75 -17.00 19.30
N GLU A 43 18.52 -17.77 20.36
CA GLU A 43 17.95 -17.29 21.61
C GLU A 43 18.71 -16.06 22.16
N PRO A 44 18.01 -15.03 22.72
CA PRO A 44 18.67 -13.86 23.28
C PRO A 44 19.73 -14.18 24.32
N GLY A 45 19.51 -15.20 25.15
CA GLY A 45 20.48 -15.62 26.17
C GLY A 45 21.81 -16.14 25.58
N ILE A 46 21.77 -16.76 24.39
CA ILE A 46 22.98 -17.17 23.67
C ILE A 46 23.76 -15.94 23.18
N LEU A 47 23.05 -14.97 22.60
CA LEU A 47 23.65 -13.70 22.13
C LEU A 47 24.30 -12.94 23.29
N ASN A 48 23.63 -12.86 24.44
CA ASN A 48 24.15 -12.21 25.64
C ASN A 48 25.42 -12.90 26.16
N LYS A 49 25.42 -14.23 26.30
CA LYS A 49 26.61 -15.01 26.71
C LYS A 49 27.79 -14.79 25.76
N ALA A 50 27.52 -14.77 24.46
CA ALA A 50 28.51 -14.54 23.42
C ALA A 50 29.08 -13.11 23.48
N ALA A 51 28.24 -12.10 23.71
CA ALA A 51 28.64 -10.70 23.87
C ALA A 51 29.52 -10.49 25.12
N ASP A 52 29.13 -11.09 26.25
CA ASP A 52 29.89 -11.03 27.50
C ASP A 52 31.27 -11.68 27.37
N TYR A 53 31.36 -12.79 26.65
CA TYR A 53 32.64 -13.44 26.35
C TYR A 53 33.51 -12.55 25.47
N LEU A 54 32.93 -11.95 24.43
CA LEU A 54 33.63 -11.06 23.52
C LEU A 54 34.23 -9.85 24.24
N GLY A 55 33.49 -9.23 25.17
CA GLY A 55 33.96 -8.10 25.96
C GLY A 55 35.17 -8.41 26.86
N LYS A 56 35.42 -9.69 27.15
CA LYS A 56 36.57 -10.15 27.95
C LYS A 56 37.80 -10.47 27.11
N LEU A 57 37.66 -10.56 25.78
CA LEU A 57 38.79 -10.84 24.89
C LEU A 57 39.64 -9.58 24.68
N PRO A 58 40.98 -9.68 24.69
CA PRO A 58 41.87 -8.53 24.49
C PRO A 58 41.90 -8.01 23.03
N LEU A 59 41.00 -8.47 22.17
CA LEU A 59 41.00 -8.20 20.73
C LEU A 59 40.15 -6.98 20.38
N LYS A 60 40.64 -6.14 19.46
CA LYS A 60 39.83 -5.11 18.79
C LYS A 60 38.94 -5.78 17.75
N VAL A 61 37.70 -6.04 18.11
CA VAL A 61 36.68 -6.60 17.23
C VAL A 61 36.22 -5.52 16.25
N SER A 62 36.01 -5.87 14.98
CA SER A 62 35.48 -4.89 14.02
C SER A 62 34.06 -4.47 14.43
N PRO A 63 33.66 -3.20 14.23
CA PRO A 63 32.30 -2.74 14.54
C PRO A 63 31.21 -3.61 13.89
N ARG A 64 31.43 -4.08 12.66
CA ARG A 64 30.49 -4.96 11.94
C ARG A 64 30.29 -6.31 12.62
N SER A 65 31.34 -6.89 13.21
CA SER A 65 31.23 -8.15 13.94
C SER A 65 30.54 -7.99 15.30
N SER A 66 30.70 -6.84 15.99
CA SER A 66 29.99 -6.60 17.25
C SER A 66 28.47 -6.51 17.06
N GLU A 67 27.99 -6.12 15.88
CA GLU A 67 26.55 -6.07 15.58
C GLU A 67 25.88 -7.46 15.52
N TRP A 68 26.64 -8.54 15.27
CA TRP A 68 26.08 -9.91 15.24
C TRP A 68 25.60 -10.38 16.61
N PHE A 69 26.14 -9.76 17.67
CA PHE A 69 25.81 -10.04 19.06
C PHE A 69 24.64 -9.19 19.57
N GLN A 70 24.13 -8.28 18.73
CA GLN A 70 23.03 -7.38 19.06
C GLN A 70 21.76 -7.74 18.28
N PRO A 71 20.56 -7.47 18.83
CA PRO A 71 19.29 -7.57 18.12
C PRO A 71 19.31 -6.98 16.69
N GLY A 72 18.86 -7.76 15.70
CA GLY A 72 18.76 -7.29 14.32
C GLY A 72 17.69 -6.22 14.09
N GLU A 73 17.92 -5.38 13.08
CA GLU A 73 16.92 -4.47 12.51
C GLU A 73 16.37 -5.05 11.21
N LEU A 74 15.14 -4.71 10.83
CA LEU A 74 14.59 -5.06 9.52
C LEU A 74 14.79 -3.89 8.56
N GLU A 75 15.49 -4.13 7.44
CA GLU A 75 15.69 -3.11 6.41
C GLU A 75 14.46 -3.06 5.51
N CYS A 76 13.95 -1.86 5.33
CA CYS A 76 12.84 -1.57 4.43
C CYS A 76 13.41 -0.97 3.15
N ARG A 77 13.68 -1.81 2.16
CA ARG A 77 14.16 -1.41 0.82
C ARG A 77 13.28 -2.07 -0.24
N ILE A 78 13.40 -1.59 -1.48
CA ILE A 78 12.72 -2.21 -2.62
C ILE A 78 13.08 -3.72 -2.67
N GLY A 79 12.04 -4.55 -2.73
CA GLY A 79 12.14 -6.00 -2.74
C GLY A 79 12.38 -6.66 -1.39
N SER A 80 12.54 -5.91 -0.30
CA SER A 80 12.63 -6.52 1.04
C SER A 80 11.38 -7.37 1.34
N CYS A 81 11.60 -8.54 1.92
CA CYS A 81 10.55 -9.42 2.42
C CYS A 81 11.07 -10.19 3.64
N TRP A 82 10.17 -10.64 4.51
CA TRP A 82 10.52 -11.24 5.80
C TRP A 82 9.79 -12.57 5.97
N ALA A 83 10.52 -13.68 5.85
CA ALA A 83 9.95 -15.01 6.04
C ALA A 83 9.86 -15.31 7.55
N LEU A 84 8.65 -15.57 8.04
CA LEU A 84 8.41 -16.04 9.40
C LEU A 84 8.52 -17.57 9.45
N LEU A 85 9.39 -18.06 10.32
CA LEU A 85 9.73 -19.47 10.47
C LEU A 85 9.56 -19.90 11.93
N ALA A 86 9.23 -21.17 12.11
CA ALA A 86 9.10 -21.79 13.44
C ALA A 86 10.11 -22.94 13.56
N ASN A 87 10.75 -23.03 14.73
CA ASN A 87 11.57 -24.16 15.11
C ASN A 87 10.66 -25.27 15.66
N LEU A 88 10.15 -26.11 14.76
CA LEU A 88 9.31 -27.25 15.11
C LEU A 88 10.09 -28.36 15.84
N GLU A 89 11.43 -28.34 15.78
CA GLU A 89 12.32 -29.26 16.50
C GLU A 89 12.85 -28.61 17.80
N ARG A 90 12.00 -27.87 18.52
CA ARG A 90 12.38 -27.09 19.71
C ARG A 90 13.14 -27.89 20.77
N GLU A 91 12.69 -29.11 21.06
CA GLU A 91 13.33 -30.00 22.03
C GLU A 91 14.74 -30.44 21.56
N ARG A 92 14.92 -30.57 20.24
CA ARG A 92 16.20 -30.95 19.64
C ARG A 92 17.17 -29.78 19.60
N TYR A 93 16.69 -28.59 19.28
CA TYR A 93 17.49 -27.38 19.13
C TYR A 93 16.99 -26.24 20.04
N PRO A 94 17.12 -26.37 21.37
CA PRO A 94 16.62 -25.37 22.31
C PRO A 94 17.43 -24.05 22.30
N TRP A 95 18.58 -24.00 21.64
CA TRP A 95 19.40 -22.80 21.47
C TRP A 95 18.94 -21.88 20.31
N LEU A 96 18.14 -22.40 19.37
CA LEU A 96 17.44 -21.61 18.36
C LEU A 96 16.19 -20.99 18.95
N ARG A 97 15.71 -19.86 18.45
CA ARG A 97 14.40 -19.32 18.86
C ARG A 97 13.26 -20.28 18.53
N SER A 98 12.16 -20.21 19.28
CA SER A 98 10.91 -20.91 18.94
C SER A 98 10.36 -20.45 17.59
N GLY A 99 10.36 -19.15 17.34
CA GLY A 99 10.07 -18.54 16.06
C GLY A 99 11.10 -17.47 15.71
N PHE A 100 11.35 -17.29 14.42
CA PHE A 100 12.31 -16.30 13.94
C PHE A 100 11.95 -15.76 12.57
N ILE A 101 12.58 -14.64 12.23
CA ILE A 101 12.43 -13.96 10.95
C ILE A 101 13.68 -14.17 10.14
N LEU A 102 13.53 -14.56 8.87
CA LEU A 102 14.60 -14.58 7.89
C LEU A 102 14.41 -13.38 6.93
N PRO A 103 15.24 -12.32 7.05
CA PRO A 103 15.19 -11.18 6.15
C PRO A 103 15.75 -11.51 4.76
N LEU A 104 14.96 -11.24 3.73
CA LEU A 104 15.22 -11.56 2.34
C LEU A 104 14.98 -10.34 1.45
N GLN A 105 15.47 -10.41 0.23
CA GLN A 105 15.31 -9.36 -0.77
C GLN A 105 15.19 -9.94 -2.18
N TRP A 106 14.15 -9.52 -2.91
CA TRP A 106 14.05 -9.71 -4.35
C TRP A 106 14.97 -8.73 -5.09
N LYS A 107 15.78 -9.25 -6.02
CA LYS A 107 16.63 -8.45 -6.90
C LYS A 107 16.28 -8.70 -8.35
N SER A 108 16.10 -7.62 -9.10
CA SER A 108 15.90 -7.66 -10.55
C SER A 108 17.22 -7.98 -11.26
N GLY A 109 17.15 -8.76 -12.35
CA GLY A 109 18.30 -9.05 -13.21
C GLY A 109 19.32 -10.04 -12.62
N CYS A 110 19.03 -10.64 -11.47
CA CYS A 110 19.95 -11.53 -10.75
C CYS A 110 19.37 -12.94 -10.60
N PRO A 111 20.18 -14.01 -10.63
CA PRO A 111 19.75 -15.34 -10.20
C PRO A 111 19.58 -15.41 -8.67
N HIS A 112 18.92 -16.45 -8.18
CA HIS A 112 18.87 -16.73 -6.74
C HIS A 112 20.28 -16.83 -6.13
N HIS A 113 20.41 -16.37 -4.89
CA HIS A 113 21.67 -16.47 -4.16
C HIS A 113 21.99 -17.95 -3.84
N PRO A 114 23.19 -18.46 -4.18
CA PRO A 114 23.49 -19.90 -4.13
C PRO A 114 23.53 -20.48 -2.72
N HIS A 115 23.76 -19.66 -1.70
CA HIS A 115 23.83 -20.08 -0.29
C HIS A 115 22.47 -20.09 0.43
N LEU A 116 21.36 -19.82 -0.27
CA LEU A 116 20.03 -19.94 0.34
C LEU A 116 19.58 -21.41 0.38
N PRO A 117 18.76 -21.81 1.37
CA PRO A 117 18.22 -23.17 1.45
C PRO A 117 17.44 -23.56 0.18
N ARG A 118 17.65 -24.77 -0.32
CA ARG A 118 16.99 -25.24 -1.54
C ARG A 118 15.46 -25.18 -1.46
N LYS A 119 14.87 -25.62 -0.34
CA LYS A 119 13.41 -25.57 -0.12
C LYS A 119 12.86 -24.13 -0.17
N LEU A 120 13.62 -23.13 0.28
CA LEU A 120 13.24 -21.72 0.16
C LEU A 120 13.26 -21.26 -1.31
N LEU A 121 14.26 -21.70 -2.07
CA LEU A 121 14.34 -21.40 -3.50
C LEU A 121 13.17 -22.02 -4.28
N GLU A 122 12.76 -23.23 -3.92
CA GLU A 122 11.57 -23.89 -4.52
C GLU A 122 10.29 -23.07 -4.27
N VAL A 123 10.10 -22.52 -3.06
CA VAL A 123 8.97 -21.59 -2.78
C VAL A 123 9.11 -20.29 -3.58
N ALA A 124 10.33 -19.76 -3.71
CA ALA A 124 10.59 -18.55 -4.47
C ALA A 124 10.28 -18.73 -5.98
N ASP A 125 10.67 -19.87 -6.55
CA ASP A 125 10.38 -20.24 -7.94
C ASP A 125 8.87 -20.40 -8.18
N ASP A 126 8.14 -21.05 -7.25
CA ASP A 126 6.67 -21.15 -7.33
C ASP A 126 6.00 -19.77 -7.29
N VAL A 127 6.45 -18.87 -6.41
CA VAL A 127 5.98 -17.48 -6.37
C VAL A 127 6.20 -16.79 -7.73
N ILE A 128 7.41 -16.88 -8.30
CA ILE A 128 7.70 -16.29 -9.62
C ILE A 128 6.78 -16.88 -10.68
N TYR A 129 6.65 -18.20 -10.72
CA TYR A 129 5.83 -18.92 -11.70
C TYR A 129 4.37 -18.43 -11.66
N ARG A 130 3.74 -18.47 -10.49
CA ARG A 130 2.33 -18.11 -10.33
C ARG A 130 2.05 -16.63 -10.58
N LEU A 131 2.95 -15.74 -10.16
CA LEU A 131 2.80 -14.31 -10.42
C LEU A 131 2.98 -13.97 -11.91
N LYS A 132 3.87 -14.67 -12.63
CA LYS A 132 3.99 -14.50 -14.08
C LYS A 132 2.75 -15.00 -14.81
N GLU A 133 2.23 -16.18 -14.44
CA GLU A 133 1.01 -16.74 -15.03
C GLU A 133 -0.18 -15.77 -14.95
N GLN A 134 -0.30 -15.04 -13.84
CA GLN A 134 -1.37 -14.07 -13.60
C GLN A 134 -1.02 -12.63 -14.01
N LYS A 135 0.10 -12.40 -14.71
CA LYS A 135 0.59 -11.05 -15.08
C LYS A 135 0.72 -10.09 -13.90
N GLY A 136 1.01 -10.62 -12.72
CA GLY A 136 1.18 -9.85 -11.49
C GLY A 136 2.51 -9.10 -11.41
N ILE A 137 3.49 -9.49 -12.20
CA ILE A 137 4.84 -8.91 -12.22
C ILE A 137 5.32 -8.68 -13.66
N PRO A 138 6.25 -7.74 -13.91
CA PRO A 138 6.77 -7.47 -15.25
C PRO A 138 7.45 -8.71 -15.88
N GLU A 139 7.03 -9.08 -17.10
CA GLU A 139 7.54 -10.26 -17.83
C GLU A 139 8.96 -10.06 -18.36
N ASP A 140 9.36 -8.81 -18.59
CA ASP A 140 10.68 -8.40 -19.12
C ASP A 140 11.80 -8.48 -18.07
N ARG A 141 11.46 -8.79 -16.81
CA ARG A 141 12.40 -8.85 -15.69
C ARG A 141 12.61 -10.27 -15.20
N SER A 142 13.88 -10.62 -14.98
CA SER A 142 14.26 -11.77 -14.16
C SER A 142 14.36 -11.36 -12.69
N TRP A 143 14.01 -12.26 -11.79
CA TRP A 143 13.99 -12.01 -10.35
C TRP A 143 14.77 -13.10 -9.63
N GLY A 144 15.63 -12.69 -8.69
CA GLY A 144 16.39 -13.58 -7.83
C GLY A 144 16.15 -13.24 -6.37
N LEU A 145 16.00 -14.26 -5.55
CA LEU A 145 15.90 -14.13 -4.09
C LEU A 145 17.30 -14.08 -3.48
N HIS A 146 17.56 -13.08 -2.65
CA HIS A 146 18.81 -12.90 -1.93
C HIS A 146 18.55 -12.73 -0.43
N PRO A 147 19.54 -13.06 0.43
CA PRO A 147 19.51 -12.63 1.82
C PRO A 147 19.59 -11.10 1.92
N ASP A 148 19.06 -10.54 3.01
CA ASP A 148 19.41 -9.18 3.42
C ASP A 148 20.95 -9.05 3.53
N PRO A 149 21.57 -7.99 2.96
CA PRO A 149 23.02 -7.83 2.96
C PRO A 149 23.68 -7.93 4.35
N ARG A 150 22.96 -7.60 5.42
CA ARG A 150 23.46 -7.65 6.81
C ARG A 150 23.51 -9.06 7.39
N LEU A 151 22.86 -10.04 6.76
CA LEU A 151 23.04 -11.46 7.08
C LEU A 151 24.44 -11.94 6.72
N ASN A 152 25.06 -11.34 5.69
CA ASN A 152 26.40 -11.67 5.20
C ASN A 152 26.57 -13.17 4.90
N LEU A 153 25.63 -13.75 4.14
CA LEU A 153 25.70 -15.16 3.72
C LEU A 153 26.82 -15.44 2.72
N ASP A 154 27.51 -14.45 2.17
CA ASP A 154 28.77 -14.68 1.43
C ASP A 154 29.79 -15.44 2.30
N GLY A 155 29.61 -15.41 3.61
CA GLY A 155 30.42 -16.15 4.55
C GLY A 155 29.66 -17.17 5.40
N VAL A 156 28.44 -17.59 5.05
CA VAL A 156 27.71 -18.73 5.65
C VAL A 156 26.85 -19.40 4.57
N ASP A 157 27.04 -20.69 4.33
CA ASP A 157 26.28 -21.45 3.32
C ASP A 157 25.13 -22.25 3.97
N LEU A 158 23.88 -21.91 3.65
CA LEU A 158 22.67 -22.54 4.17
C LEU A 158 22.01 -23.50 3.16
N SER A 159 22.66 -23.78 2.02
CA SER A 159 22.05 -24.52 0.90
C SER A 159 21.59 -25.95 1.26
N GLU A 160 22.17 -26.54 2.31
CA GLU A 160 21.86 -27.90 2.80
C GLU A 160 20.90 -27.92 4.00
N ILE A 161 20.37 -26.77 4.43
CA ILE A 161 19.36 -26.72 5.48
C ILE A 161 18.02 -27.25 4.95
N ASP A 162 17.38 -28.15 5.71
CA ASP A 162 16.15 -28.85 5.34
C ASP A 162 14.88 -28.33 6.04
N TRP A 163 14.93 -27.10 6.59
CA TRP A 163 13.77 -26.43 7.21
C TRP A 163 12.57 -26.28 6.27
N GLU A 164 11.39 -26.14 6.85
CA GLU A 164 10.15 -25.88 6.11
C GLU A 164 9.95 -24.38 5.86
N PHE A 165 9.71 -24.01 4.60
CA PHE A 165 9.57 -22.62 4.15
C PHE A 165 8.19 -22.30 3.55
N GLU A 166 7.22 -23.22 3.60
CA GLU A 166 5.88 -23.01 3.03
C GLU A 166 5.23 -21.71 3.54
N SER A 167 5.42 -21.36 4.82
CA SER A 167 4.87 -20.12 5.40
C SER A 167 5.47 -18.83 4.87
N ALA A 168 6.57 -18.88 4.12
CA ALA A 168 7.18 -17.72 3.51
C ALA A 168 6.42 -17.25 2.26
N TRP A 169 5.58 -18.09 1.66
CA TRP A 169 5.01 -17.86 0.32
C TRP A 169 4.37 -16.47 0.19
N VAL A 170 3.48 -16.10 1.12
CA VAL A 170 2.78 -14.80 1.03
C VAL A 170 3.73 -13.62 1.22
N SER A 171 4.68 -13.72 2.15
CA SER A 171 5.67 -12.67 2.37
C SER A 171 6.61 -12.49 1.16
N LEU A 172 6.96 -13.60 0.49
CA LEU A 172 7.72 -13.58 -0.75
C LEU A 172 6.91 -12.98 -1.91
N ALA A 173 5.66 -13.39 -2.08
CA ALA A 173 4.76 -12.85 -3.11
C ALA A 173 4.54 -11.33 -2.93
N GLY A 174 4.27 -10.90 -1.70
CA GLY A 174 4.12 -9.48 -1.36
C GLY A 174 5.37 -8.68 -1.68
N GLY A 175 6.53 -9.16 -1.24
CA GLY A 175 7.81 -8.53 -1.56
C GLY A 175 8.07 -8.41 -3.06
N LEU A 176 7.67 -9.42 -3.85
CA LEU A 176 7.88 -9.42 -5.30
C LEU A 176 6.93 -8.47 -6.03
N PHE A 177 5.66 -8.40 -5.63
CA PHE A 177 4.72 -7.37 -6.13
C PHE A 177 5.27 -5.97 -5.88
N LEU A 178 5.66 -5.67 -4.64
CA LEU A 178 6.21 -4.36 -4.28
C LEU A 178 7.50 -4.06 -5.07
N ALA A 179 8.39 -5.04 -5.25
CA ALA A 179 9.58 -4.88 -6.09
C ALA A 179 9.21 -4.50 -7.54
N GLY A 180 8.20 -5.16 -8.09
CA GLY A 180 7.64 -4.84 -9.41
C GLY A 180 7.16 -3.39 -9.51
N TRP A 181 6.44 -2.92 -8.49
CA TRP A 181 5.90 -1.55 -8.40
C TRP A 181 6.91 -0.49 -7.93
N GLN A 182 8.18 -0.87 -7.74
CA GLN A 182 9.20 -0.03 -7.11
C GLN A 182 8.77 0.52 -5.74
N GLY A 183 7.90 -0.21 -5.04
CA GLY A 183 7.44 0.09 -3.69
C GLY A 183 8.44 -0.35 -2.63
N VAL A 184 8.38 0.32 -1.47
CA VAL A 184 9.16 -0.02 -0.29
C VAL A 184 8.20 -0.61 0.75
N PRO A 185 8.52 -1.77 1.36
CA PRO A 185 7.69 -2.36 2.38
C PRO A 185 7.80 -1.58 3.69
N ARG A 186 6.72 -1.53 4.45
CA ARG A 186 6.60 -0.93 5.77
C ARG A 186 7.07 -1.93 6.82
N ALA A 187 7.91 -1.49 7.73
CA ALA A 187 8.26 -2.27 8.91
C ALA A 187 7.00 -2.59 9.73
N GLY A 188 6.93 -3.80 10.29
CA GLY A 188 5.83 -4.22 11.15
C GLY A 188 4.65 -4.89 10.42
N ILE A 189 4.73 -5.07 9.10
CA ILE A 189 3.71 -5.79 8.33
C ILE A 189 4.27 -7.15 7.90
N PHE A 190 3.66 -8.22 8.40
CA PHE A 190 4.12 -9.59 8.22
C PHE A 190 3.02 -10.47 7.66
N ALA A 191 3.41 -11.58 7.02
CA ALA A 191 2.49 -12.62 6.63
C ALA A 191 3.08 -14.02 6.87
N SER A 192 2.22 -14.95 7.27
CA SER A 192 2.57 -16.36 7.44
C SER A 192 1.44 -17.24 6.93
N ALA A 193 1.54 -17.66 5.68
CA ALA A 193 0.65 -18.63 5.06
C ALA A 193 1.32 -19.26 3.82
N GLY A 194 0.90 -20.47 3.50
CA GLY A 194 1.30 -21.16 2.27
C GLY A 194 0.33 -20.87 1.13
N PHE A 195 0.63 -21.41 -0.05
CA PHE A 195 -0.25 -21.34 -1.21
C PHE A 195 -0.31 -22.70 -1.89
N GLY A 196 -1.52 -23.17 -2.20
CA GLY A 196 -1.80 -24.45 -2.83
C GLY A 196 -2.70 -24.33 -4.05
N GLU A 197 -3.32 -25.44 -4.44
CA GLU A 197 -4.25 -25.48 -5.59
C GLU A 197 -5.52 -24.65 -5.35
N ASP A 198 -6.01 -24.62 -4.10
CA ASP A 198 -7.22 -23.90 -3.71
C ASP A 198 -6.95 -22.50 -3.11
N GLY A 199 -5.73 -21.97 -3.28
CA GLY A 199 -5.32 -20.64 -2.80
C GLY A 199 -4.55 -20.69 -1.49
N ILE A 200 -4.84 -19.75 -0.57
CA ILE A 200 -4.13 -19.61 0.71
C ILE A 200 -4.30 -20.85 1.59
N LYS A 201 -3.18 -21.38 2.09
CA LYS A 201 -3.10 -22.59 2.93
C LYS A 201 -2.62 -22.24 4.34
N GLN A 202 -3.15 -22.98 5.31
CA GLN A 202 -2.68 -22.97 6.70
C GLN A 202 -1.22 -23.44 6.82
N VAL A 203 -0.56 -23.01 7.90
CA VAL A 203 0.83 -23.38 8.19
C VAL A 203 1.04 -23.66 9.67
N ASP A 204 2.03 -24.49 9.97
CA ASP A 204 2.40 -24.86 11.34
C ASP A 204 3.15 -23.75 12.08
N GLY A 205 3.23 -23.85 13.40
CA GLY A 205 4.06 -22.99 14.25
C GLY A 205 3.65 -21.51 14.24
N LEU A 206 2.36 -21.23 14.04
CA LEU A 206 1.86 -19.86 13.89
C LEU A 206 1.99 -19.05 15.19
N VAL A 207 1.83 -19.71 16.35
CA VAL A 207 1.99 -19.10 17.67
C VAL A 207 3.44 -18.63 17.85
N GLU A 208 4.41 -19.49 17.58
CA GLU A 208 5.84 -19.20 17.71
C GLU A 208 6.26 -18.06 16.78
N LYS A 209 5.72 -18.02 15.55
CA LYS A 209 5.94 -16.93 14.61
C LYS A 209 5.37 -15.61 15.10
N ALA A 210 4.18 -15.63 15.71
CA ALA A 210 3.57 -14.43 16.28
C ALA A 210 4.36 -13.91 17.48
N GLU A 211 4.84 -14.80 18.36
CA GLU A 211 5.73 -14.45 19.48
C GLU A 211 7.03 -13.80 18.98
N ALA A 212 7.59 -14.27 17.86
CA ALA A 212 8.76 -13.64 17.24
C ALA A 212 8.50 -12.20 16.77
N VAL A 213 7.28 -11.91 16.30
CA VAL A 213 6.85 -10.54 15.94
C VAL A 213 6.64 -9.68 17.19
N VAL A 214 6.04 -10.23 18.24
CA VAL A 214 5.87 -9.56 19.54
C VAL A 214 7.22 -9.18 20.15
N GLU A 215 8.22 -10.05 20.07
CA GLU A 215 9.55 -9.73 20.58
C GLU A 215 10.20 -8.55 19.83
N LEU A 216 9.91 -8.38 18.54
CA LEU A 216 10.34 -7.19 17.79
C LEU A 216 9.59 -5.92 18.22
N LEU A 217 8.30 -6.03 18.56
CA LEU A 217 7.49 -4.93 19.11
C LEU A 217 8.06 -4.44 20.44
N ASP A 218 8.36 -5.35 21.36
CA ASP A 218 8.87 -5.02 22.71
C ASP A 218 10.21 -4.29 22.67
N ARG A 219 11.01 -4.57 21.63
CA ARG A 219 12.26 -3.87 21.34
C ARG A 219 12.05 -2.47 20.76
N ARG A 220 10.82 -1.94 20.78
CA ARG A 220 10.37 -0.63 20.29
C ARG A 220 10.74 -0.35 18.84
N ARG A 221 10.80 -1.39 18.01
CA ARG A 221 11.13 -1.25 16.59
C ARG A 221 9.99 -0.61 15.79
N PHE A 222 8.76 -0.78 16.25
CA PHE A 222 7.55 -0.17 15.71
C PHE A 222 6.49 -0.10 16.83
N THR A 223 5.55 0.83 16.73
CA THR A 223 4.49 1.04 17.73
C THR A 223 3.35 0.05 17.63
N SER A 224 3.22 -0.59 16.47
CA SER A 224 2.18 -1.57 16.15
C SER A 224 2.67 -2.47 15.02
N ALA A 225 2.19 -3.71 14.97
CA ALA A 225 2.44 -4.64 13.89
C ALA A 225 1.15 -5.31 13.44
N GLN A 226 1.13 -5.78 12.20
CA GLN A 226 0.07 -6.60 11.66
C GLN A 226 0.65 -7.92 11.15
N LEU A 227 0.00 -9.03 11.49
CA LEU A 227 0.32 -10.36 10.99
C LEU A 227 -0.86 -10.91 10.20
N PHE A 228 -0.67 -11.05 8.89
CA PHE A 228 -1.62 -11.64 7.96
C PHE A 228 -1.48 -13.16 7.96
N VAL A 229 -2.59 -13.86 8.20
CA VAL A 229 -2.64 -15.32 8.32
C VAL A 229 -3.84 -15.88 7.56
N CYS A 230 -3.85 -17.18 7.29
CA CYS A 230 -5.04 -17.83 6.72
C CYS A 230 -6.26 -17.57 7.62
N GLU A 231 -7.39 -17.14 7.03
CA GLU A 231 -8.62 -16.78 7.77
C GLU A 231 -9.06 -17.85 8.79
N SER A 232 -8.86 -19.12 8.46
CA SER A 232 -9.22 -20.27 9.29
C SER A 232 -8.36 -20.42 10.55
N GLN A 233 -7.15 -19.84 10.59
CA GLN A 233 -6.26 -19.83 11.76
C GLN A 233 -6.34 -18.52 12.57
N ALA A 234 -6.97 -17.47 12.01
CA ALA A 234 -6.95 -16.14 12.61
C ALA A 234 -7.64 -16.09 13.99
N LYS A 235 -8.78 -16.79 14.14
CA LYS A 235 -9.53 -16.80 15.40
C LYS A 235 -8.72 -17.41 16.54
N GLU A 236 -8.09 -18.56 16.30
CA GLU A 236 -7.28 -19.25 17.30
C GLU A 236 -6.08 -18.41 17.71
N LEU A 237 -5.38 -17.80 16.73
CA LEU A 237 -4.25 -16.93 17.01
C LEU A 237 -4.66 -15.71 17.85
N ARG A 238 -5.78 -15.05 17.52
CA ARG A 238 -6.28 -13.91 18.33
C ARG A 238 -6.55 -14.32 19.77
N SER A 239 -7.23 -15.45 19.99
CA SER A 239 -7.50 -15.95 21.34
C SER A 239 -6.21 -16.25 22.11
N HIS A 240 -5.17 -16.76 21.45
CA HIS A 240 -3.86 -16.96 22.07
C HIS A 240 -3.22 -15.63 22.49
N LEU A 241 -3.17 -14.65 21.58
CA LEU A 241 -2.57 -13.33 21.84
C LEU A 241 -3.31 -12.59 22.98
N GLU A 242 -4.64 -12.67 23.01
CA GLU A 242 -5.48 -12.12 24.08
C GLU A 242 -5.18 -12.78 25.44
N ALA A 243 -5.08 -14.12 25.47
CA ALA A 243 -4.77 -14.86 26.70
C ALA A 243 -3.38 -14.54 27.28
N LYS A 244 -2.42 -14.18 26.41
CA LYS A 244 -1.07 -13.75 26.79
C LYS A 244 -0.97 -12.24 27.07
N ASN A 245 -2.04 -11.49 26.87
CA ASN A 245 -2.09 -10.03 26.98
C ASN A 245 -1.03 -9.33 26.10
N PHE A 246 -0.79 -9.85 24.90
CA PHE A 246 0.13 -9.23 23.94
C PHE A 246 -0.57 -8.04 23.27
N ALA A 247 -0.15 -6.82 23.64
CA ALA A 247 -0.64 -5.59 23.05
C ALA A 247 0.17 -5.21 21.79
N GLY A 248 -0.49 -4.62 20.79
CA GLY A 248 0.18 -3.99 19.64
C GLY A 248 0.39 -4.89 18.42
N LEU A 249 0.12 -6.20 18.50
CA LEU A 249 0.04 -7.10 17.34
C LEU A 249 -1.42 -7.31 16.92
N GLU A 250 -1.77 -6.85 15.74
CA GLU A 250 -3.07 -7.09 15.10
C GLU A 250 -3.01 -8.31 14.17
N VAL A 251 -4.03 -9.16 14.22
CA VAL A 251 -4.16 -10.32 13.32
C VAL A 251 -5.13 -9.98 12.19
N ALA A 252 -4.61 -9.94 10.98
CA ALA A 252 -5.38 -9.73 9.75
C ALA A 252 -5.57 -11.05 9.00
N GLU A 253 -6.62 -11.13 8.19
CA GLU A 253 -7.03 -12.35 7.50
C GLU A 253 -6.66 -12.29 6.02
N LEU A 254 -6.15 -13.42 5.53
CA LEU A 254 -6.00 -13.71 4.11
C LEU A 254 -7.14 -14.63 3.70
N PRO A 255 -7.97 -14.23 2.73
CA PRO A 255 -9.13 -15.02 2.34
C PRO A 255 -8.71 -16.35 1.73
N ALA A 256 -9.40 -17.42 2.10
CA ALA A 256 -9.27 -18.71 1.41
C ALA A 256 -10.09 -18.68 0.11
N GLY A 257 -9.57 -19.28 -0.97
CA GLY A 257 -10.32 -19.46 -2.22
C GLY A 257 -9.56 -19.15 -3.51
N LYS A 258 -10.29 -19.28 -4.63
CA LYS A 258 -9.77 -19.25 -6.01
C LYS A 258 -9.82 -17.86 -6.67
N ASN A 259 -9.62 -16.81 -5.90
CA ASN A 259 -9.47 -15.46 -6.48
C ASN A 259 -8.07 -15.32 -7.10
N THR A 260 -7.86 -14.24 -7.87
CA THR A 260 -6.50 -13.93 -8.32
C THR A 260 -5.60 -13.62 -7.13
N ILE A 261 -4.30 -13.90 -7.23
CA ILE A 261 -3.35 -13.67 -6.13
C ILE A 261 -3.36 -12.19 -5.72
N LYS A 262 -3.48 -11.27 -6.69
CA LYS A 262 -3.57 -9.83 -6.43
C LYS A 262 -4.80 -9.46 -5.60
N GLU A 263 -5.96 -10.09 -5.85
CA GLU A 263 -7.17 -9.88 -5.06
C GLU A 263 -7.07 -10.47 -3.66
N ILE A 264 -6.52 -11.69 -3.53
CA ILE A 264 -6.29 -12.35 -2.25
C ILE A 264 -5.37 -11.50 -1.36
N LEU A 265 -4.29 -10.98 -1.94
CA LEU A 265 -3.28 -10.21 -1.22
C LEU A 265 -3.60 -8.71 -1.16
N LYS A 266 -4.76 -8.26 -1.63
CA LYS A 266 -5.06 -6.83 -1.81
C LYS A 266 -4.87 -6.00 -0.52
N GLU A 267 -5.45 -6.45 0.59
CA GLU A 267 -5.33 -5.75 1.88
C GLU A 267 -3.91 -5.86 2.45
N TYR A 268 -3.25 -7.02 2.26
CA TYR A 268 -1.86 -7.21 2.67
C TYR A 268 -0.90 -6.29 1.91
N LEU A 269 -1.02 -6.20 0.57
CA LEU A 269 -0.18 -5.37 -0.28
C LEU A 269 -0.37 -3.88 0.05
N TYR A 270 -1.60 -3.46 0.33
CA TYR A 270 -1.89 -2.10 0.77
C TYR A 270 -1.27 -1.77 2.13
N ALA A 271 -1.40 -2.67 3.11
CA ALA A 271 -0.78 -2.49 4.43
C ALA A 271 0.75 -2.49 4.32
N LEU A 272 1.30 -3.38 3.50
CA LEU A 272 2.73 -3.58 3.32
C LEU A 272 3.41 -2.40 2.65
N GLU A 273 2.80 -1.70 1.71
CA GLU A 273 3.45 -0.61 0.99
C GLU A 273 3.56 0.67 1.84
N VAL A 274 4.74 1.31 1.83
CA VAL A 274 4.89 2.69 2.31
C VAL A 274 4.25 3.62 1.26
N PRO A 275 3.27 4.45 1.64
CA PRO A 275 2.65 5.39 0.71
C PRO A 275 3.72 6.35 0.16
N PRO A 276 3.77 6.59 -1.16
CA PRO A 276 4.62 7.64 -1.71
C PRO A 276 4.26 8.99 -1.08
N ASP A 277 5.28 9.77 -0.74
CA ASP A 277 5.06 11.14 -0.27
C ASP A 277 4.62 12.06 -1.42
N LYS A 278 4.32 13.32 -1.09
CA LYS A 278 3.87 14.33 -2.06
C LYS A 278 4.95 14.71 -3.09
N ASP A 279 6.22 14.52 -2.75
CA ASP A 279 7.37 14.93 -3.56
C ASP A 279 7.85 13.78 -4.46
N ALA A 280 7.32 12.57 -4.27
CA ALA A 280 7.52 11.42 -5.13
C ALA A 280 7.02 11.68 -6.57
N PRO A 281 7.57 10.97 -7.58
CA PRO A 281 7.14 11.11 -8.98
C PRO A 281 5.63 10.94 -9.16
N GLN A 282 5.03 11.72 -10.06
CA GLN A 282 3.59 11.71 -10.35
C GLN A 282 3.09 10.31 -10.73
N GLU A 283 3.80 9.64 -11.64
CA GLU A 283 3.52 8.25 -12.05
C GLU A 283 3.37 7.34 -10.83
N ARG A 284 4.35 7.40 -9.91
CA ARG A 284 4.37 6.58 -8.72
C ARG A 284 3.23 6.89 -7.74
N ARG A 285 2.90 8.17 -7.54
CA ARG A 285 1.75 8.58 -6.72
C ARG A 285 0.43 8.12 -7.34
N GLY A 286 0.30 8.24 -8.67
CA GLY A 286 -0.88 7.85 -9.43
C GLY A 286 -1.14 6.35 -9.36
N GLU A 287 -0.12 5.55 -9.64
CA GLU A 287 -0.21 4.08 -9.54
C GLU A 287 -0.56 3.61 -8.12
N TYR A 288 0.05 4.20 -7.09
CA TYR A 288 -0.29 3.89 -5.70
C TYR A 288 -1.75 4.19 -5.39
N PHE A 289 -2.24 5.37 -5.80
CA PHE A 289 -3.64 5.77 -5.61
C PHE A 289 -4.64 4.76 -6.19
N LEU A 290 -4.35 4.21 -7.37
CA LEU A 290 -5.20 3.21 -8.01
C LEU A 290 -5.25 1.92 -7.19
N ARG A 291 -4.16 1.53 -6.52
CA ARG A 291 -4.11 0.31 -5.70
C ARG A 291 -4.77 0.41 -4.32
N ILE A 292 -5.07 1.61 -3.81
CA ILE A 292 -5.69 1.78 -2.49
C ILE A 292 -7.07 1.09 -2.45
N PRO A 293 -7.33 0.10 -1.58
CA PRO A 293 -8.60 -0.63 -1.58
C PRO A 293 -9.81 0.25 -1.25
N SER A 294 -9.68 1.05 -0.20
CA SER A 294 -10.75 1.91 0.33
C SER A 294 -10.92 3.19 -0.49
N ARG A 295 -12.14 3.46 -0.95
CA ARG A 295 -12.47 4.72 -1.65
C ARG A 295 -12.23 5.96 -0.77
N ARG A 296 -12.50 5.86 0.54
CA ARG A 296 -12.30 6.96 1.50
C ARG A 296 -10.82 7.28 1.69
N GLU A 297 -10.00 6.25 1.82
CA GLU A 297 -8.55 6.41 1.98
C GLU A 297 -7.91 6.90 0.68
N ALA A 298 -8.36 6.38 -0.47
CA ALA A 298 -7.94 6.85 -1.78
C ALA A 298 -8.26 8.34 -1.96
N GLN A 299 -9.45 8.79 -1.52
CA GLN A 299 -9.83 10.20 -1.58
C GLN A 299 -8.96 11.07 -0.66
N THR A 300 -8.63 10.57 0.53
CA THR A 300 -7.75 11.25 1.47
C THR A 300 -6.33 11.39 0.89
N TYR A 301 -5.79 10.31 0.32
CA TYR A 301 -4.49 10.32 -0.34
C TYR A 301 -4.49 11.26 -1.55
N TYR A 302 -5.49 11.17 -2.43
CA TYR A 302 -5.64 12.04 -3.60
C TYR A 302 -5.63 13.52 -3.20
N ARG A 303 -6.45 13.91 -2.22
CA ARG A 303 -6.50 15.31 -1.75
C ARG A 303 -5.18 15.81 -1.19
N GLY A 304 -4.47 14.98 -0.43
CA GLY A 304 -3.21 15.37 0.20
C GLY A 304 -1.99 15.34 -0.72
N HIS A 305 -1.99 14.46 -1.73
CA HIS A 305 -0.78 14.12 -2.48
C HIS A 305 -0.88 14.37 -3.98
N ILE A 306 -2.07 14.38 -4.58
CA ILE A 306 -2.26 14.47 -6.04
C ILE A 306 -2.96 15.77 -6.44
N PHE A 307 -4.05 16.09 -5.74
CA PHE A 307 -4.91 17.23 -6.04
C PHE A 307 -4.18 18.57 -6.18
N PRO A 308 -3.16 18.93 -5.35
CA PRO A 308 -2.44 20.18 -5.50
C PRO A 308 -1.79 20.35 -6.88
N ASP A 309 -1.17 19.29 -7.42
CA ASP A 309 -0.50 19.33 -8.72
C ASP A 309 -1.50 19.45 -9.87
N VAL A 310 -2.63 18.75 -9.78
CA VAL A 310 -3.70 18.83 -10.79
C VAL A 310 -4.32 20.24 -10.81
N VAL A 311 -4.45 20.87 -9.64
CA VAL A 311 -4.84 22.29 -9.51
C VAL A 311 -3.83 23.22 -10.17
N CYS A 312 -2.53 23.03 -9.93
CA CYS A 312 -1.47 23.80 -10.58
C CYS A 312 -1.50 23.65 -12.10
N LYS A 313 -1.70 22.43 -12.61
CA LYS A 313 -1.84 22.14 -14.05
C LYS A 313 -3.03 22.89 -14.66
N LEU A 314 -4.16 22.94 -13.97
CA LEU A 314 -5.33 23.71 -14.41
C LEU A 314 -5.03 25.23 -14.40
N GLN A 315 -4.38 25.75 -13.37
CA GLN A 315 -4.01 27.17 -13.27
C GLN A 315 -3.02 27.59 -14.38
N GLU A 316 -2.05 26.75 -14.71
CA GLU A 316 -1.17 26.91 -15.87
C GLU A 316 -1.97 26.98 -17.17
N LYS A 317 -2.90 26.04 -17.37
CA LYS A 317 -3.75 26.02 -18.56
C LYS A 317 -4.62 27.26 -18.68
N CYS A 318 -5.15 27.78 -17.57
CA CYS A 318 -5.91 29.02 -17.56
C CYS A 318 -5.04 30.22 -17.98
N ARG A 319 -3.80 30.32 -17.48
CA ARG A 319 -2.86 31.37 -17.88
C ARG A 319 -2.51 31.31 -19.37
N GLU A 320 -2.25 30.12 -19.91
CA GLU A 320 -1.98 29.92 -21.33
C GLU A 320 -3.13 30.37 -22.24
N ASN A 321 -4.37 30.16 -21.78
CA ASN A 321 -5.59 30.47 -22.56
C ASN A 321 -6.19 31.85 -22.21
N ASN A 322 -5.52 32.62 -21.35
CA ASN A 322 -6.01 33.91 -20.84
C ASN A 322 -7.45 33.80 -20.29
N VAL A 323 -7.69 32.78 -19.47
CA VAL A 323 -8.98 32.49 -18.84
C VAL A 323 -8.94 32.97 -17.39
N GLU A 324 -9.84 33.89 -17.04
CA GLU A 324 -10.05 34.39 -15.68
C GLU A 324 -11.54 34.21 -15.34
N ILE A 325 -11.85 33.29 -14.42
CA ILE A 325 -13.24 32.92 -14.08
C ILE A 325 -13.54 33.31 -12.63
N THR A 326 -14.69 33.94 -12.40
CA THR A 326 -15.19 34.25 -11.06
C THR A 326 -16.47 33.50 -10.71
N HIS A 327 -17.22 33.04 -11.72
CA HIS A 327 -18.49 32.32 -11.56
C HIS A 327 -18.43 30.96 -12.24
N LEU A 328 -18.81 29.90 -11.52
CA LEU A 328 -18.87 28.53 -12.04
C LEU A 328 -20.31 28.01 -11.96
N VAL A 329 -20.81 27.45 -13.06
CA VAL A 329 -22.02 26.63 -13.09
C VAL A 329 -21.58 25.17 -13.24
N SER A 330 -21.95 24.29 -12.31
CA SER A 330 -21.48 22.89 -12.32
C SER A 330 -22.56 21.92 -11.83
N VAL A 331 -22.50 20.69 -12.34
CA VAL A 331 -23.26 19.55 -11.83
C VAL A 331 -22.35 18.78 -10.87
N PRO A 332 -22.73 18.59 -9.60
CA PRO A 332 -21.87 17.94 -8.62
C PRO A 332 -21.57 16.50 -9.02
N SER A 333 -20.28 16.15 -9.07
CA SER A 333 -19.83 14.76 -9.22
C SER A 333 -19.68 14.11 -7.85
N LEU A 334 -20.31 12.94 -7.65
CA LEU A 334 -20.14 12.14 -6.43
C LEU A 334 -18.76 11.44 -6.34
N GLY A 335 -17.87 11.62 -7.34
CA GLY A 335 -16.53 11.03 -7.43
C GLY A 335 -15.42 11.87 -6.76
N TYR A 336 -14.16 11.56 -7.08
CA TYR A 336 -13.00 12.44 -6.79
C TYR A 336 -13.26 13.76 -7.54
N SER A 337 -13.82 14.75 -6.84
CA SER A 337 -14.78 15.63 -7.49
C SER A 337 -14.12 16.68 -8.40
N ILE A 338 -14.47 16.61 -9.69
CA ILE A 338 -14.11 17.63 -10.69
C ILE A 338 -14.56 19.01 -10.22
N THR A 339 -15.72 19.11 -9.55
CA THR A 339 -16.19 20.36 -8.96
C THR A 339 -15.18 20.98 -7.98
N GLU A 340 -14.58 20.20 -7.06
CA GLU A 340 -13.51 20.70 -6.18
C GLU A 340 -12.30 21.18 -6.98
N LEU A 341 -11.90 20.42 -8.00
CA LEU A 341 -10.78 20.78 -8.88
C LEU A 341 -11.04 22.11 -9.60
N LEU A 342 -12.24 22.32 -10.13
CA LEU A 342 -12.61 23.55 -10.82
C LEU A 342 -12.70 24.73 -9.86
N ILE A 343 -13.25 24.55 -8.66
CA ILE A 343 -13.26 25.61 -7.64
C ILE A 343 -11.82 26.05 -7.33
N ALA A 344 -10.95 25.10 -6.99
CA ALA A 344 -9.57 25.39 -6.60
C ALA A 344 -8.70 25.88 -7.77
N GLY A 345 -8.85 25.31 -8.96
CA GLY A 345 -8.03 25.66 -10.12
C GLY A 345 -8.43 26.98 -10.76
N LEU A 346 -9.74 27.27 -10.85
CA LEU A 346 -10.23 28.53 -11.41
C LEU A 346 -10.29 29.66 -10.37
N GLN A 347 -10.18 29.35 -9.07
CA GLN A 347 -10.30 30.30 -7.97
C GLN A 347 -11.63 31.08 -8.02
N VAL A 348 -12.72 30.36 -8.32
CA VAL A 348 -14.05 30.97 -8.45
C VAL A 348 -14.55 31.50 -7.12
N ARG A 349 -15.32 32.59 -7.17
CA ARG A 349 -15.93 33.22 -5.99
C ARG A 349 -17.38 32.81 -5.80
N LYS A 350 -18.08 32.53 -6.91
CA LYS A 350 -19.49 32.12 -6.88
C LYS A 350 -19.69 30.82 -7.61
N LEU A 351 -20.52 29.96 -7.04
CA LEU A 351 -20.82 28.63 -7.57
C LEU A 351 -22.33 28.40 -7.64
N LEU A 352 -22.82 28.02 -8.81
CA LEU A 352 -24.16 27.47 -9.00
C LEU A 352 -24.07 25.95 -9.16
N LEU A 353 -24.59 25.21 -8.18
CA LEU A 353 -24.68 23.76 -8.24
C LEU A 353 -26.05 23.31 -8.71
N ILE A 354 -26.06 22.52 -9.78
CA ILE A 354 -27.27 21.97 -10.38
C ILE A 354 -27.46 20.54 -9.91
N VAL A 355 -28.41 20.36 -8.99
CA VAL A 355 -28.69 19.11 -8.30
C VAL A 355 -29.79 18.36 -9.01
N VAL A 356 -29.45 17.21 -9.60
CA VAL A 356 -30.43 16.27 -10.15
C VAL A 356 -31.16 15.56 -9.00
N GLN A 357 -32.48 15.71 -8.94
CA GLN A 357 -33.36 14.95 -8.07
C GLN A 357 -33.70 13.62 -8.72
N GLU A 358 -33.37 12.52 -8.06
CA GLU A 358 -33.87 11.19 -8.42
C GLU A 358 -35.23 10.96 -7.75
N ASP A 359 -36.21 10.42 -8.49
CA ASP A 359 -37.56 10.07 -7.99
C ASP A 359 -37.59 8.91 -6.97
N SER A 360 -36.43 8.43 -6.52
CA SER A 360 -36.37 7.27 -5.63
C SER A 360 -36.76 7.63 -4.18
N LYS A 361 -37.65 6.82 -3.58
CA LYS A 361 -38.16 6.96 -2.19
C LYS A 361 -37.09 6.85 -1.09
N LYS A 362 -35.80 6.74 -1.43
CA LYS A 362 -34.68 6.72 -0.49
C LYS A 362 -33.57 7.63 -1.04
N PRO A 363 -33.28 8.79 -0.41
CA PRO A 363 -32.14 9.60 -0.81
C PRO A 363 -30.86 8.79 -0.53
N LYS A 364 -30.20 8.33 -1.59
CA LYS A 364 -28.88 7.67 -1.50
C LYS A 364 -27.72 8.66 -1.42
N SER A 365 -27.97 9.95 -1.66
CA SER A 365 -26.97 11.02 -1.63
C SER A 365 -26.94 11.74 -0.27
N PRO A 366 -25.76 12.22 0.19
CA PRO A 366 -25.69 13.18 1.27
C PRO A 366 -26.57 14.40 0.93
N SER A 367 -27.18 15.00 1.96
CA SER A 367 -27.93 16.25 1.75
C SER A 367 -27.01 17.26 1.05
N MET A 368 -27.41 17.74 -0.14
CA MET A 368 -26.62 18.74 -0.88
C MET A 368 -26.39 20.03 -0.09
N GLU A 369 -27.20 20.28 0.94
CA GLU A 369 -26.94 21.33 1.92
C GLU A 369 -25.67 21.07 2.74
N LYS A 370 -25.44 19.83 3.19
CA LYS A 370 -24.21 19.45 3.88
C LYS A 370 -23.01 19.54 2.95
N GLU A 371 -23.21 19.23 1.68
CA GLU A 371 -22.15 19.36 0.66
C GLU A 371 -21.81 20.84 0.40
N ARG A 372 -22.82 21.71 0.32
CA ARG A 372 -22.63 23.16 0.28
C ARG A 372 -21.85 23.66 1.48
N GLU A 373 -22.27 23.29 2.69
CA GLU A 373 -21.57 23.67 3.94
C GLU A 373 -20.13 23.16 3.97
N ARG A 374 -19.87 21.96 3.43
CA ARG A 374 -18.53 21.39 3.31
C ARG A 374 -17.67 22.20 2.34
N LEU A 375 -18.16 22.47 1.13
CA LEU A 375 -17.44 23.26 0.12
C LEU A 375 -17.14 24.67 0.63
N GLN A 376 -18.11 25.32 1.29
CA GLN A 376 -17.93 26.64 1.88
C GLN A 376 -16.83 26.66 2.96
N ARG A 377 -16.69 25.57 3.73
CA ARG A 377 -15.67 25.41 4.76
C ARG A 377 -14.29 25.11 4.17
N GLU A 378 -14.23 24.27 3.15
CA GLU A 378 -12.97 23.85 2.51
C GLU A 378 -12.40 24.94 1.58
N PHE A 379 -13.27 25.77 0.98
CA PHE A 379 -12.89 26.85 0.06
C PHE A 379 -13.39 28.20 0.56
N PRO A 380 -12.69 28.83 1.53
CA PRO A 380 -13.13 30.09 2.15
C PRO A 380 -13.14 31.30 1.20
N HIS A 381 -12.58 31.17 0.00
CA HIS A 381 -12.66 32.18 -1.05
C HIS A 381 -13.97 32.14 -1.85
N LEU A 382 -14.78 31.08 -1.70
CA LEU A 382 -16.15 31.06 -2.21
C LEU A 382 -16.98 32.03 -1.38
N GLU A 383 -17.48 33.07 -2.01
CA GLU A 383 -18.37 34.07 -1.41
C GLU A 383 -19.81 33.56 -1.38
N GLU A 384 -20.22 32.77 -2.38
CA GLU A 384 -21.60 32.32 -2.55
C GLU A 384 -21.69 30.94 -3.22
N ILE A 385 -22.56 30.07 -2.68
CA ILE A 385 -22.94 28.80 -3.30
C ILE A 385 -24.47 28.71 -3.38
N SER A 386 -24.98 28.78 -4.61
CA SER A 386 -26.40 28.65 -4.94
C SER A 386 -26.72 27.22 -5.39
N LEU A 387 -27.86 26.69 -4.94
CA LEU A 387 -28.31 25.33 -5.27
C LEU A 387 -29.59 25.39 -6.09
N VAL A 388 -29.58 24.77 -7.27
CA VAL A 388 -30.78 24.62 -8.11
C VAL A 388 -31.11 23.15 -8.22
N LYS A 389 -32.32 22.78 -7.82
CA LYS A 389 -32.80 21.40 -7.89
C LYS A 389 -33.61 21.23 -9.16
N ILE A 390 -33.19 20.31 -10.02
CA ILE A 390 -33.89 19.93 -11.25
C ILE A 390 -34.35 18.49 -11.15
N ARG A 391 -35.47 18.17 -11.77
CA ARG A 391 -35.88 16.78 -12.00
C ARG A 391 -35.48 16.40 -13.41
N LEU A 392 -35.17 15.12 -13.59
CA LEU A 392 -34.94 14.51 -14.89
C LEU A 392 -35.91 13.34 -14.98
N SER A 393 -37.13 13.58 -15.49
CA SER A 393 -38.06 12.49 -15.80
C SER A 393 -38.05 12.15 -17.29
N CYS A 394 -38.23 10.88 -17.64
CA CYS A 394 -38.30 10.44 -19.05
C CYS A 394 -39.49 11.05 -19.83
N SER A 395 -40.42 11.71 -19.14
CA SER A 395 -41.63 12.33 -19.69
C SER A 395 -41.60 13.85 -19.70
N GLU A 396 -40.52 14.48 -19.23
CA GLU A 396 -40.43 15.94 -19.18
C GLU A 396 -40.26 16.55 -20.58
N ASP A 397 -40.96 17.66 -20.80
CA ASP A 397 -40.77 18.52 -21.95
C ASP A 397 -39.40 19.20 -21.82
N ARG A 398 -38.46 18.78 -22.68
CA ARG A 398 -37.09 19.34 -22.75
C ARG A 398 -37.09 20.87 -22.69
N ASP A 399 -38.09 21.51 -23.27
CA ASP A 399 -38.21 22.96 -23.32
C ASP A 399 -38.54 23.59 -21.97
N GLU A 400 -39.26 22.89 -21.09
CA GLU A 400 -39.51 23.32 -19.71
C GLU A 400 -38.23 23.24 -18.88
N LEU A 401 -37.49 22.13 -18.97
CA LEU A 401 -36.21 21.98 -18.27
C LEU A 401 -35.19 23.01 -18.74
N LEU A 402 -35.12 23.27 -20.06
CA LEU A 402 -34.27 24.31 -20.62
C LEU A 402 -34.67 25.70 -20.12
N ARG A 403 -35.98 26.01 -20.06
CA ARG A 403 -36.47 27.28 -19.49
C ARG A 403 -36.05 27.43 -18.03
N GLN A 404 -36.29 26.42 -17.21
CA GLN A 404 -35.90 26.43 -15.79
C GLN A 404 -34.39 26.64 -15.59
N LEU A 405 -33.56 25.95 -16.39
CA LEU A 405 -32.11 26.10 -16.35
C LEU A 405 -31.67 27.50 -16.80
N ARG A 406 -32.27 28.04 -17.87
CA ARG A 406 -31.99 29.38 -18.38
C ARG A 406 -32.34 30.44 -17.36
N ASP A 407 -33.51 30.37 -16.75
CA ASP A 407 -33.95 31.33 -15.74
C ASP A 407 -33.01 31.30 -14.53
N SER A 408 -32.68 30.10 -14.04
CA SER A 408 -31.74 29.91 -12.93
C SER A 408 -30.34 30.45 -13.24
N CYS A 409 -29.83 30.20 -14.45
CA CYS A 409 -28.52 30.71 -14.87
C CYS A 409 -28.55 32.22 -15.07
N LYS A 410 -29.64 32.77 -15.61
CA LYS A 410 -29.79 34.21 -15.83
C LYS A 410 -29.81 34.96 -14.50
N ASP A 411 -30.53 34.45 -13.52
CA ASP A 411 -30.59 35.03 -12.17
C ASP A 411 -29.21 34.97 -11.49
N PHE A 412 -28.51 33.85 -11.60
CA PHE A 412 -27.16 33.69 -11.03
C PHE A 412 -26.11 34.58 -11.70
N LEU A 413 -26.26 34.85 -12.99
CA LEU A 413 -25.30 35.60 -13.81
C LEU A 413 -25.69 37.06 -14.01
N GLU A 414 -26.66 37.57 -13.23
CA GLU A 414 -27.14 38.94 -13.35
C GLU A 414 -25.98 39.94 -13.15
N ASN A 415 -25.79 40.83 -14.13
CA ASN A 415 -24.72 41.84 -14.16
C ASN A 415 -23.28 41.29 -14.15
N VAL A 416 -23.07 40.02 -14.51
CA VAL A 416 -21.74 39.41 -14.60
C VAL A 416 -21.21 39.50 -16.04
N ASP A 417 -19.94 39.88 -16.21
CA ASP A 417 -19.26 39.79 -17.52
C ASP A 417 -19.20 38.32 -17.95
N PRO A 418 -19.81 37.93 -19.09
CA PRO A 418 -19.77 36.55 -19.58
C PRO A 418 -18.36 35.98 -19.69
N ARG A 419 -17.34 36.83 -19.95
CA ARG A 419 -15.94 36.38 -20.05
C ARG A 419 -15.37 35.80 -18.76
N ARG A 420 -16.03 36.07 -17.62
CA ARG A 420 -15.67 35.59 -16.27
C ARG A 420 -16.54 34.43 -15.79
N VAL A 421 -17.32 33.82 -16.68
CA VAL A 421 -18.24 32.72 -16.35
C VAL A 421 -17.77 31.44 -17.01
N ALA A 422 -17.74 30.35 -16.24
CA ALA A 422 -17.52 29.01 -16.75
C ALA A 422 -18.73 28.10 -16.49
N PHE A 423 -19.03 27.24 -17.45
CA PHE A 423 -19.97 26.14 -17.33
C PHE A 423 -19.22 24.82 -17.42
N ASP A 424 -19.26 24.03 -16.35
CA ASP A 424 -18.70 22.69 -16.30
C ASP A 424 -19.64 21.69 -16.98
N LEU A 425 -19.15 21.12 -18.08
CA LEU A 425 -19.83 20.12 -18.90
C LEU A 425 -19.27 18.71 -18.70
N THR A 426 -18.42 18.53 -17.68
CA THR A 426 -17.74 17.26 -17.40
C THR A 426 -18.68 16.22 -16.81
N SER A 427 -19.46 16.65 -15.81
CA SER A 427 -20.24 15.75 -14.95
C SER A 427 -21.74 15.87 -15.22
N GLY A 428 -22.45 14.77 -15.01
CA GLY A 428 -23.92 14.71 -15.11
C GLY A 428 -24.44 13.99 -16.35
N PRO A 429 -25.76 13.77 -16.43
CA PRO A 429 -26.40 13.13 -17.57
C PRO A 429 -26.16 13.92 -18.86
N LYS A 430 -25.93 13.23 -19.98
CA LYS A 430 -25.58 13.88 -21.27
C LYS A 430 -26.60 14.92 -21.72
N MET A 431 -27.89 14.65 -21.51
CA MET A 431 -28.96 15.61 -21.79
C MET A 431 -28.74 16.92 -21.03
N LEU A 432 -28.45 16.84 -19.72
CA LEU A 432 -28.22 18.01 -18.89
C LEU A 432 -26.99 18.79 -19.33
N THR A 433 -25.88 18.12 -19.64
CA THR A 433 -24.66 18.80 -20.13
C THR A 433 -24.91 19.55 -21.44
N LEU A 434 -25.76 19.01 -22.33
CA LEU A 434 -26.16 19.70 -23.57
C LEU A 434 -27.03 20.93 -23.28
N LEU A 435 -28.01 20.81 -22.38
CA LEU A 435 -28.84 21.95 -21.99
C LEU A 435 -28.03 23.05 -21.28
N LEU A 436 -27.02 22.68 -20.50
CA LEU A 436 -26.11 23.66 -19.89
C LEU A 436 -25.27 24.41 -20.93
N TYR A 437 -24.80 23.71 -21.96
CA TYR A 437 -24.15 24.36 -23.09
C TYR A 437 -25.08 25.36 -23.79
N ASP A 438 -26.37 25.01 -23.97
CA ASP A 438 -27.38 25.92 -24.52
C ASP A 438 -27.65 27.14 -23.61
N CYS A 439 -27.46 27.00 -22.29
CA CYS A 439 -27.59 28.08 -21.30
C CYS A 439 -26.36 28.98 -21.20
N CYS A 440 -25.20 28.58 -21.72
CA CYS A 440 -24.00 29.42 -21.72
C CYS A 440 -24.27 30.74 -22.48
N PRO A 441 -24.00 31.93 -21.91
CA PRO A 441 -24.08 33.17 -22.66
C PRO A 441 -22.89 33.34 -23.62
N PRO A 442 -23.03 34.09 -24.73
CA PRO A 442 -21.90 34.46 -25.59
C PRO A 442 -20.76 35.10 -24.78
N GLY A 443 -19.53 34.65 -25.04
CA GLY A 443 -18.32 35.07 -24.32
C GLY A 443 -17.95 34.22 -23.10
N ALA A 444 -18.88 33.41 -22.56
CA ALA A 444 -18.61 32.46 -21.48
C ALA A 444 -17.81 31.25 -21.94
N VAL A 445 -17.19 30.58 -20.97
CA VAL A 445 -16.34 29.41 -21.20
C VAL A 445 -17.11 28.14 -20.89
N ALA A 446 -17.38 27.34 -21.91
CA ALA A 446 -17.73 25.94 -21.74
C ALA A 446 -16.45 25.15 -21.41
N LEU A 447 -16.46 24.45 -20.28
CA LEU A 447 -15.31 23.72 -19.76
C LEU A 447 -15.62 22.23 -19.72
N CYS A 448 -14.68 21.40 -20.19
CA CYS A 448 -14.73 19.96 -20.01
C CYS A 448 -13.37 19.45 -19.52
N VAL A 449 -13.38 18.59 -18.49
CA VAL A 449 -12.21 17.86 -18.03
C VAL A 449 -12.31 16.42 -18.50
N MET A 450 -11.40 15.99 -19.36
CA MET A 450 -11.27 14.58 -19.73
C MET A 450 -10.18 13.94 -18.87
N THR A 451 -10.37 12.69 -18.48
CA THR A 451 -9.37 11.90 -17.75
C THR A 451 -9.49 10.46 -18.20
N ASP A 452 -8.35 9.78 -18.26
CA ASP A 452 -8.34 8.35 -18.52
C ASP A 452 -8.86 7.61 -17.29
N PHE A 453 -9.41 6.42 -17.50
CA PHE A 453 -9.92 5.59 -16.41
C PHE A 453 -9.15 4.29 -16.37
N ASP A 454 -8.75 3.91 -15.16
CA ASP A 454 -8.14 2.62 -14.92
C ASP A 454 -9.17 1.51 -15.16
N GLU A 455 -8.81 0.53 -15.99
CA GLU A 455 -9.74 -0.52 -16.43
C GLU A 455 -10.19 -1.40 -15.26
N GLU A 456 -9.28 -1.69 -14.32
CA GLU A 456 -9.50 -2.59 -13.19
C GLU A 456 -10.32 -1.92 -12.09
N THR A 457 -9.92 -0.71 -11.67
CA THR A 457 -10.56 -0.02 -10.53
C THR A 457 -11.67 0.93 -10.93
N ARG A 458 -11.81 1.22 -12.23
CA ARG A 458 -12.74 2.23 -12.80
C ARG A 458 -12.57 3.61 -12.17
N ARG A 459 -11.39 3.89 -11.61
CA ARG A 459 -11.03 5.19 -11.05
C ARG A 459 -10.44 6.09 -12.13
N PRO A 460 -10.62 7.41 -12.05
CA PRO A 460 -9.88 8.34 -12.90
C PRO A 460 -8.38 8.17 -12.62
N GLN A 461 -7.58 8.05 -13.67
CA GLN A 461 -6.13 7.96 -13.59
C GLN A 461 -5.58 9.36 -13.29
N PRO A 462 -4.92 9.57 -12.14
CA PRO A 462 -4.32 10.85 -11.80
C PRO A 462 -3.36 11.36 -12.87
N PHE A 463 -3.27 12.68 -13.00
CA PHE A 463 -2.34 13.40 -13.89
C PHE A 463 -2.65 13.27 -15.39
N THR A 464 -3.64 12.44 -15.77
CA THR A 464 -4.13 12.31 -17.15
C THR A 464 -5.17 13.38 -17.51
N GLU A 465 -5.49 14.30 -16.59
CA GLU A 465 -6.52 15.30 -16.81
C GLU A 465 -6.16 16.23 -17.97
N VAL A 466 -7.06 16.36 -18.93
CA VAL A 466 -6.96 17.29 -20.05
C VAL A 466 -8.11 18.30 -19.93
N PHE A 467 -7.74 19.58 -19.89
CA PHE A 467 -8.68 20.68 -19.73
C PHE A 467 -8.99 21.33 -21.08
N TYR A 468 -10.25 21.33 -21.46
CA TYR A 468 -10.74 22.01 -22.65
C TYR A 468 -11.55 23.24 -22.27
N PHE A 469 -11.28 24.33 -22.97
CA PHE A 469 -11.98 25.60 -22.84
C PHE A 469 -12.51 26.00 -24.20
N TRP A 470 -13.82 26.16 -24.32
CA TRP A 470 -14.45 26.70 -25.52
C TRP A 470 -15.17 27.98 -25.15
N ARG A 471 -14.76 29.09 -25.77
CA ARG A 471 -15.48 30.35 -25.63
C ARG A 471 -16.69 30.31 -26.54
N LYS A 472 -17.89 30.45 -25.98
CA LYS A 472 -19.12 30.47 -26.78
C LYS A 472 -19.17 31.75 -27.61
N GLU A 473 -19.45 31.60 -28.90
CA GLU A 473 -19.58 32.71 -29.85
C GLU A 473 -20.87 33.50 -29.66
#